data_AF-A0A9D8WQV6-F1
#
_entry.id   AF-A0A9D8WQV6-F1
#
_cell.length_a   1.000
_cell.length_b   1.000
_cell.length_c   1.000
_cell.angle_alpha   90.00
_cell.angle_beta   90.00
_cell.angle_gamma   90.00
#
_symmetry.space_group_name_H-M   'P 1'
#
loop_
_entity.id
_entity.type
_entity.pdbx_description
1 polymer ?
#
loop_
_entity_poly.entity_id
_entity_poly.type
_entity_poly.pdbx_seq_one_letter_code
_entity_poly.pdbx_strand_id
1 'polypeptide(L)'
;LGGIYDWINKAPIQLPTAGVVREATPSPNLPPAGKGNSNSYQEHKELMRRISRMQKSVKETEAKIEVLENRLKELDAILCTPEGASDMTVVTEYTSTKKILDQETDRWAQLSLELEELQEH
;
A
#
# COMPACT_ATOMS: atom_id res chain seq x y z
N LEU A 1 3.86 -17.04 -4.98
CA LEU A 1 2.96 -16.23 -4.15
C LEU A 1 2.57 -15.00 -4.95
N GLY A 2 1.56 -15.16 -5.83
CA GLY A 2 0.94 -14.03 -6.51
C GLY A 2 0.07 -13.33 -5.49
N GLY A 3 0.56 -12.20 -4.96
CA GLY A 3 -0.25 -11.32 -4.15
C GLY A 3 -1.36 -10.73 -5.00
N ILE A 4 -2.35 -10.13 -4.33
CA ILE A 4 -3.49 -9.33 -4.84
C ILE A 4 -3.17 -8.28 -5.93
N TYR A 5 -1.95 -8.21 -6.45
CA TYR A 5 -1.47 -7.28 -7.46
C TYR A 5 -1.48 -7.82 -8.91
N ASP A 6 -1.82 -9.10 -9.13
CA ASP A 6 -1.76 -9.66 -10.51
C ASP A 6 -2.90 -9.16 -11.43
N TRP A 7 -3.90 -8.45 -10.87
CA TRP A 7 -4.95 -7.78 -11.65
C TRP A 7 -4.65 -6.30 -11.94
N ILE A 8 -3.80 -5.64 -11.14
CA ILE A 8 -3.49 -4.21 -11.28
C ILE A 8 -2.61 -3.93 -12.52
N ASN A 9 -1.83 -4.92 -12.98
CA ASN A 9 -1.06 -4.81 -14.22
C ASN A 9 -1.84 -5.20 -15.49
N LYS A 10 -3.10 -5.65 -15.36
CA LYS A 10 -3.93 -6.13 -16.48
C LYS A 10 -5.08 -5.21 -16.87
N ALA A 11 -5.17 -4.02 -16.30
CA ALA A 11 -5.95 -2.96 -16.92
C ALA A 11 -5.04 -2.24 -17.92
N PRO A 12 -5.21 -2.41 -19.25
CA PRO A 12 -4.68 -1.42 -20.16
C PRO A 12 -5.37 -0.12 -19.77
N ILE A 13 -4.64 0.78 -19.10
CA ILE A 13 -4.99 2.18 -19.06
C ILE A 13 -5.10 2.56 -20.53
N GLN A 14 -6.33 2.59 -21.05
CA GLN A 14 -6.62 3.11 -22.38
C GLN A 14 -6.38 4.62 -22.29
N LEU A 15 -5.11 4.98 -22.32
CA LEU A 15 -4.65 6.32 -22.60
C LEU A 15 -5.21 6.63 -23.99
N PRO A 16 -6.06 7.65 -24.16
CA PRO A 16 -6.47 8.03 -25.51
C PRO A 16 -5.21 8.55 -26.21
N THR A 17 -4.67 7.74 -27.12
CA THR A 17 -3.64 8.14 -28.08
C THR A 17 -4.20 9.32 -28.87
N ALA A 18 -3.79 10.52 -28.47
CA ALA A 18 -3.93 11.70 -29.29
C ALA A 18 -2.92 11.59 -30.43
N GLY A 19 -3.42 11.43 -31.66
CA GLY A 19 -2.65 11.74 -32.87
C GLY A 19 -2.75 10.72 -34.00
N VAL A 20 -3.86 10.73 -34.74
CA VAL A 20 -3.78 10.66 -36.21
C VAL A 20 -4.71 11.72 -36.78
N VAL A 21 -4.08 12.79 -37.29
CA VAL A 21 -4.69 13.85 -38.08
C VAL A 21 -5.15 13.27 -39.42
N ARG A 22 -6.44 13.42 -39.78
CA ARG A 22 -6.89 13.53 -41.19
C ARG A 22 -8.14 14.42 -41.29
N GLU A 23 -7.87 15.65 -41.70
CA GLU A 23 -8.60 16.56 -42.60
C GLU A 23 -10.15 16.74 -42.59
N ALA A 24 -10.49 18.04 -42.47
CA ALA A 24 -11.49 18.81 -43.24
C ALA A 24 -13.00 18.72 -42.92
N THR A 25 -13.53 19.74 -42.23
CA THR A 25 -14.37 20.85 -42.76
C THR A 25 -14.99 21.68 -41.60
N PRO A 26 -15.30 22.99 -41.78
CA PRO A 26 -15.66 23.88 -40.68
C PRO A 26 -17.18 24.01 -40.48
N SER A 27 -17.65 23.95 -39.24
CA SER A 27 -18.96 24.51 -38.87
C SER A 27 -18.88 25.23 -37.51
N PRO A 28 -19.36 26.48 -37.41
CA PRO A 28 -19.13 27.33 -36.25
C PRO A 28 -20.33 27.27 -35.30
N ASN A 29 -20.18 26.63 -34.14
CA ASN A 29 -20.82 27.02 -32.88
C ASN A 29 -20.58 25.94 -31.82
N LEU A 30 -19.57 26.13 -30.98
CA LEU A 30 -19.61 25.69 -29.59
C LEU A 30 -18.91 26.76 -28.73
N PRO A 31 -19.52 27.20 -27.61
CA PRO A 31 -18.92 28.19 -26.71
C PRO A 31 -17.66 27.62 -26.04
N PRO A 32 -16.75 28.49 -25.56
CA PRO A 32 -15.38 28.13 -25.22
C PRO A 32 -15.31 27.12 -24.08
N ALA A 33 -14.36 26.20 -24.20
CA ALA A 33 -13.90 25.26 -23.19
C ALA A 33 -13.96 25.88 -21.78
N GLY A 34 -15.01 25.53 -21.05
CA GLY A 34 -15.20 25.93 -19.67
C GLY A 34 -14.23 25.17 -18.78
N LYS A 35 -13.22 25.90 -18.29
CA LYS A 35 -12.50 25.73 -17.00
C LYS A 35 -13.10 24.70 -16.02
N GLY A 36 -12.97 23.41 -16.32
CA GLY A 36 -13.35 22.31 -15.42
C GLY A 36 -12.23 21.32 -15.13
N ASN A 37 -11.15 21.30 -15.93
CA ASN A 37 -10.20 20.18 -15.93
C ASN A 37 -8.87 20.44 -15.21
N SER A 38 -8.52 21.65 -14.78
CA SER A 38 -7.23 21.87 -14.10
C SER A 38 -7.24 21.42 -12.64
N ASN A 39 -8.35 21.66 -11.92
CA ASN A 39 -8.50 21.23 -10.54
C ASN A 39 -8.59 19.71 -10.44
N SER A 40 -9.42 19.06 -11.25
CA SER A 40 -9.57 17.60 -11.27
C SER A 40 -8.25 16.86 -11.58
N TYR A 41 -7.41 17.39 -12.47
CA TYR A 41 -6.10 16.78 -12.76
C TYR A 41 -5.13 16.88 -11.58
N GLN A 42 -5.08 18.03 -10.92
CA GLN A 42 -4.24 18.23 -9.73
C GLN A 42 -4.71 17.35 -8.56
N GLU A 43 -6.02 17.33 -8.31
CA GLU A 43 -6.67 16.50 -7.29
C GLU A 43 -6.41 15.01 -7.52
N HIS A 44 -6.59 14.53 -8.75
CA HIS A 44 -6.33 13.13 -9.10
C HIS A 44 -4.85 12.75 -8.90
N LYS A 45 -3.93 13.63 -9.30
CA LYS A 45 -2.49 13.40 -9.11
C LYS A 45 -2.12 13.37 -7.62
N GLU A 46 -2.75 14.21 -6.80
CA GLU A 46 -2.54 14.23 -5.35
C GLU A 46 -3.10 12.98 -4.66
N LEU A 47 -4.29 12.53 -5.07
CA LEU A 47 -4.88 11.26 -4.63
C LEU A 47 -3.99 10.07 -4.97
N MET A 48 -3.52 9.97 -6.22
CA MET A 48 -2.63 8.89 -6.65
C MET A 48 -1.31 8.88 -5.87
N ARG A 49 -0.76 10.04 -5.53
CA ARG A 49 0.42 10.11 -4.65
C ARG A 49 0.10 9.64 -3.23
N ARG A 50 -1.10 9.96 -2.70
CA ARG A 50 -1.52 9.50 -1.38
C ARG A 50 -1.68 7.98 -1.35
N ILE A 51 -2.37 7.42 -2.34
CA ILE A 51 -2.52 5.96 -2.52
C ILE A 51 -1.14 5.29 -2.60
N SER A 52 -0.24 5.80 -3.44
CA SER A 52 1.11 5.21 -3.58
C SER A 52 1.92 5.23 -2.28
N ARG A 53 1.81 6.31 -1.48
CA ARG A 53 2.45 6.38 -0.16
C ARG A 53 1.84 5.38 0.81
N MET A 54 0.51 5.28 0.85
CA MET A 54 -0.18 4.34 1.73
C MET A 54 0.17 2.89 1.38
N GLN A 55 0.16 2.53 0.09
CA GLN A 55 0.60 1.22 -0.39
C GLN A 55 2.05 0.90 0.00
N LYS A 56 2.94 1.90 -0.07
CA LYS A 56 4.33 1.72 0.38
C LYS A 56 4.38 1.45 1.88
N SER A 57 3.65 2.22 2.69
CA SER A 57 3.57 2.00 4.14
C SER A 57 3.01 0.62 4.49
N VAL A 58 1.97 0.15 3.79
CA VAL A 58 1.41 -1.21 3.97
C VAL A 58 2.49 -2.27 3.74
N LYS A 59 3.23 -2.18 2.62
CA LYS A 59 4.32 -3.12 2.30
C LYS A 59 5.44 -3.09 3.34
N GLU A 60 5.80 -1.91 3.83
CA GLU A 60 6.82 -1.77 4.88
C GLU A 60 6.36 -2.42 6.19
N THR A 61 5.10 -2.26 6.56
CA THR A 61 4.53 -2.90 7.75
C THR A 61 4.46 -4.43 7.59
N GLU A 62 4.04 -4.94 6.42
CA GLU A 62 4.05 -6.38 6.12
C GLU A 62 5.46 -6.99 6.26
N ALA A 63 6.46 -6.34 5.67
CA ALA A 63 7.85 -6.80 5.78
C ALA A 63 8.34 -6.78 7.24
N LYS A 64 7.92 -5.79 8.03
CA LYS A 64 8.27 -5.71 9.45
C LYS A 64 7.59 -6.81 10.27
N ILE A 65 6.33 -7.12 9.99
CA ILE A 65 5.60 -8.25 10.59
C ILE A 65 6.35 -9.55 10.31
N GLU A 66 6.74 -9.82 9.05
CA GLU A 66 7.48 -11.03 8.69
C GLU A 66 8.81 -11.17 9.47
N VAL A 67 9.56 -10.08 9.62
CA VAL A 67 10.80 -10.07 10.42
C VAL A 67 10.53 -10.37 11.88
N LEU A 68 9.49 -9.77 12.47
CA LEU A 68 9.11 -9.98 13.87
C LEU A 68 8.62 -11.41 14.11
N GLU A 69 7.84 -11.98 13.19
CA GLU A 69 7.39 -13.38 13.26
C GLU A 69 8.57 -14.35 13.20
N ASN A 70 9.56 -14.09 12.35
CA ASN A 70 10.77 -14.90 12.29
C ASN A 70 11.59 -14.79 13.58
N ARG A 71 11.76 -13.58 14.12
CA ARG A 71 12.42 -13.40 15.42
C ARG A 71 11.69 -14.10 16.56
N LEU A 72 10.36 -14.07 16.55
CA LEU A 72 9.53 -14.77 17.53
C LEU A 72 9.77 -16.29 17.47
N LYS A 73 9.82 -16.88 16.28
CA LYS A 73 10.14 -18.31 16.08
C LYS A 73 11.52 -18.68 16.60
N GLU A 74 12.53 -17.83 16.37
CA GLU A 74 13.88 -18.05 16.91
C GLU A 74 13.88 -18.03 18.44
N LEU A 75 13.19 -17.05 19.04
CA LEU A 75 13.07 -16.93 20.49
C LEU A 75 12.28 -18.11 21.09
N ASP A 76 11.21 -18.57 20.44
CA ASP A 76 10.47 -19.78 20.83
C ASP A 76 11.38 -21.01 20.83
N ALA A 77 12.23 -21.17 19.82
CA ALA A 77 13.17 -22.29 19.75
C ALA A 77 14.19 -22.26 20.91
N ILE A 78 14.67 -21.08 21.29
CA ILE A 78 15.57 -20.89 22.43
C ILE A 78 14.84 -21.21 23.75
N LEU A 79 13.61 -20.73 23.91
CA LEU A 79 12.78 -20.96 25.11
C LEU A 79 12.36 -22.42 25.28
N CYS A 80 12.36 -23.23 24.21
CA CYS A 80 12.17 -24.68 24.30
C CYS A 80 13.37 -25.41 24.94
N THR A 81 14.52 -24.75 25.11
CA THR A 81 15.68 -25.32 25.80
C THR A 81 15.68 -24.92 27.29
N PRO A 82 16.09 -25.81 28.21
CA PRO A 82 16.12 -25.48 29.64
C PRO A 82 17.11 -24.34 29.97
N GLU A 83 18.22 -24.21 29.24
CA GLU A 83 19.16 -23.10 29.38
C GLU A 83 18.53 -21.78 28.91
N GLY A 84 17.91 -21.76 27.72
CA GLY A 84 17.26 -20.56 27.19
C GLY A 84 16.03 -20.13 27.98
N ALA A 85 15.23 -21.07 28.51
CA ALA A 85 14.09 -20.76 29.37
C ALA A 85 14.47 -20.13 30.72
N SER A 86 15.69 -20.41 31.19
CA SER A 86 16.21 -19.82 32.43
C SER A 86 16.78 -18.41 32.24
N ASP A 87 17.00 -17.98 30.99
CA ASP A 87 17.49 -16.65 30.67
C ASP A 87 16.34 -15.64 30.57
N MET A 88 16.30 -14.73 31.55
CA MET A 88 15.27 -13.67 31.60
C MET A 88 15.39 -12.63 30.50
N THR A 89 16.55 -12.50 29.86
CA THR A 89 16.72 -11.59 28.71
C THR A 89 15.93 -12.10 27.50
N VAL A 90 15.94 -13.41 27.24
CA VAL A 90 15.19 -14.06 26.15
C VAL A 90 13.69 -13.89 26.34
N VAL A 91 13.19 -14.06 27.57
CA VAL A 91 11.76 -13.85 27.88
C VAL A 91 11.35 -12.39 27.71
N THR A 92 12.20 -11.46 28.13
CA THR A 92 11.94 -10.02 27.96
C THR A 92 11.91 -9.63 26.48
N GLU A 93 12.86 -10.13 25.68
CA GLU A 93 12.88 -9.89 24.24
C GLU A 93 11.67 -10.52 23.55
N TYR A 94 11.25 -11.72 23.95
CA TYR A 94 10.07 -12.39 23.41
C TYR A 94 8.80 -11.58 23.64
N THR A 95 8.56 -11.17 24.88
CA THR A 95 7.37 -10.38 25.24
C THR A 95 7.37 -9.01 24.55
N SER A 96 8.53 -8.37 24.43
CA SER A 96 8.68 -7.13 23.66
C SER A 96 8.41 -7.34 22.18
N THR A 97 8.96 -8.39 21.57
CA THR A 97 8.78 -8.71 20.15
C THR A 97 7.33 -8.97 19.84
N LYS A 98 6.64 -9.76 20.70
CA LYS A 98 5.21 -10.03 20.59
C LYS A 98 4.38 -8.75 20.67
N LYS A 99 4.68 -7.87 21.63
CA LYS A 99 4.00 -6.57 21.76
C LYS A 99 4.17 -5.70 20.51
N ILE A 100 5.37 -5.66 19.93
CA ILE A 100 5.62 -4.89 18.70
C ILE A 100 4.88 -5.53 17.52
N LEU A 101 4.84 -6.86 17.43
CA LEU A 101 4.10 -7.59 16.41
C LEU A 101 2.60 -7.25 16.45
N ASP A 102 2.00 -7.25 17.64
CA ASP A 102 0.59 -6.86 17.82
C ASP A 102 0.36 -5.42 17.32
N GLN A 103 1.24 -4.48 17.70
CA GLN A 103 1.15 -3.08 17.27
C GLN A 103 1.30 -2.89 15.75
N GLU A 104 2.24 -3.59 15.11
CA GLU A 104 2.41 -3.50 13.65
C GLU A 104 1.25 -4.18 12.91
N THR A 105 0.67 -5.24 13.49
CA THR A 105 -0.53 -5.89 12.93
C THR A 105 -1.73 -4.94 12.95
N ASP A 106 -1.97 -4.27 14.08
CA ASP A 106 -3.03 -3.25 14.19
C ASP A 106 -2.79 -2.09 13.21
N ARG A 107 -1.54 -1.64 13.10
CA ARG A 107 -1.15 -0.59 12.16
C ARG A 107 -1.36 -1.01 10.71
N TRP A 108 -1.00 -2.23 10.34
CA TRP A 108 -1.25 -2.77 9.01
C TRP A 108 -2.74 -2.82 8.69
N ALA A 109 -3.57 -3.26 9.65
CA ALA A 109 -5.02 -3.28 9.50
C ALA A 109 -5.59 -1.87 9.27
N GLN A 110 -5.16 -0.88 10.05
CA GLN A 110 -5.57 0.51 9.87
C GLN A 110 -5.13 1.07 8.52
N LEU A 111 -3.86 0.91 8.15
CA LEU A 111 -3.33 1.40 6.87
C LEU A 111 -4.03 0.76 5.67
N SER A 112 -4.42 -0.50 5.79
CA SER A 112 -5.16 -1.23 4.74
C SER A 112 -6.58 -0.70 4.59
N LEU A 113 -7.27 -0.43 5.69
CA LEU A 113 -8.61 0.17 5.68
C LEU A 113 -8.57 1.59 5.11
N GLU A 114 -7.63 2.43 5.53
CA GLU A 114 -7.46 3.78 4.99
C GLU A 114 -7.09 3.77 3.50
N LEU A 115 -6.32 2.79 3.05
CA LEU A 115 -5.99 2.62 1.65
C LEU A 115 -7.24 2.25 0.83
N GLU A 116 -8.07 1.33 1.34
CA GLU A 116 -9.34 0.93 0.70
C GLU A 116 -10.29 2.12 0.57
N GLU A 117 -10.46 2.91 1.64
CA GLU A 117 -11.30 4.12 1.61
C GLU A 117 -10.83 5.14 0.56
N LEU A 118 -9.51 5.31 0.39
CA LEU A 118 -8.93 6.17 -0.63
C LEU A 118 -9.05 5.60 -2.06
N GLN A 119 -9.31 4.31 -2.20
CA GLN A 119 -9.49 3.64 -3.50
C GLN A 119 -10.97 3.56 -3.92
N GLU A 120 -11.90 3.61 -2.97
CA GLU A 120 -13.35 3.63 -3.24
C GLU A 120 -13.88 5.01 -3.67
N HIS A 121 -13.12 6.09 -3.44
CA HIS A 121 -13.42 7.46 -3.89
C HIS A 121 -12.79 7.80 -5.24
#